data_AF-A0A1G3Y3E0-F1
#
_entry.id   AF-A0A1G3Y3E0-F1
#
_cell.length_a   1.000
_cell.length_b   1.000
_cell.length_c   1.000
_cell.angle_alpha   90.00
_cell.angle_beta   90.00
_cell.angle_gamma   90.00
#
_symmetry.space_group_name_H-M   'P 1'
#
loop_
_entity.id
_entity.type
_entity.pdbx_description
1 polymer ?
#
loop_
_entity_poly.entity_id
_entity_poly.type
_entity_poly.pdbx_seq_one_letter_code
_entity_poly.pdbx_strand_id
1 'polypeptide(L)'
;MAFGGLTNDVDDGDNAEINMIPLIDVMLVLLVIFIITAPLMTHAVKVDLPQASSQPNEIKPETVNLSIQADGSVYWNAEPVDAVSLQARMGTAAQQSPQPEIHIRADGDLAYRNVAQIMADAARAGLSRLGFVTDPKDAI
;
A
#
# COMPACT_ATOMS: atom_id res chain seq x y z
N MET A 1 69.40 -67.66 11.27
CA MET A 1 70.45 -66.60 11.19
C MET A 1 70.98 -66.65 9.76
N ALA A 2 71.13 -65.59 8.98
CA ALA A 2 71.20 -64.18 9.29
C ALA A 2 70.67 -63.33 8.12
N PHE A 3 70.14 -62.16 8.47
CA PHE A 3 69.79 -61.04 7.60
C PHE A 3 71.06 -60.27 7.19
N GLY A 4 71.05 -59.73 5.98
CA GLY A 4 71.84 -58.57 5.55
C GLY A 4 71.15 -58.05 4.29
N GLY A 5 70.70 -56.81 4.17
CA GLY A 5 70.99 -55.59 4.89
C GLY A 5 70.90 -54.51 3.80
N LEU A 6 69.69 -54.07 3.48
CA LEU A 6 69.46 -53.03 2.47
C LEU A 6 69.88 -51.70 3.09
N THR A 7 70.97 -51.12 2.60
CA THR A 7 71.33 -49.74 2.89
C THR A 7 70.33 -48.84 2.17
N ASN A 8 69.46 -48.21 2.94
CA ASN A 8 68.57 -47.16 2.48
C ASN A 8 69.40 -45.88 2.36
N ASP A 9 69.62 -45.38 1.14
CA ASP A 9 70.17 -44.04 0.91
C ASP A 9 69.14 -43.05 1.48
N VAL A 10 69.54 -42.30 2.51
CA VAL A 10 68.68 -41.32 3.17
C VAL A 10 68.67 -40.08 2.28
N ASP A 11 67.49 -39.84 1.71
CA ASP A 11 67.06 -38.61 1.04
C ASP A 11 67.40 -37.39 1.92
N ASP A 12 68.42 -36.62 1.50
CA ASP A 12 68.74 -35.32 2.09
C ASP A 12 67.80 -34.26 1.50
N GLY A 13 66.52 -34.40 1.85
CA GLY A 13 65.50 -33.39 1.62
C GLY A 13 65.62 -32.33 2.70
N ASP A 14 66.20 -31.18 2.35
CA ASP A 14 66.24 -29.96 3.15
C ASP A 14 64.80 -29.62 3.60
N ASN A 15 64.44 -30.02 4.82
CA ASN A 15 63.13 -29.81 5.39
C ASN A 15 63.02 -28.34 5.82
N ALA A 16 62.77 -27.47 4.84
CA ALA A 16 62.51 -26.06 5.07
C ALA A 16 61.23 -25.91 5.91
N GLU A 17 61.41 -25.71 7.22
CA GLU A 17 60.32 -25.41 8.14
C GLU A 17 59.69 -24.07 7.73
N ILE A 18 58.43 -24.10 7.30
CA ILE A 18 57.72 -22.89 6.88
C ILE A 18 57.42 -22.05 8.13
N ASN A 19 58.01 -20.86 8.20
CA ASN A 19 57.72 -19.90 9.26
C ASN A 19 56.25 -19.45 9.19
N MET A 20 55.43 -19.95 10.12
CA MET A 20 54.00 -19.64 10.18
C MET A 20 53.72 -18.23 10.71
N ILE A 21 54.62 -17.65 11.52
CA ILE A 21 54.40 -16.34 12.16
C ILE A 21 54.22 -15.21 11.13
N PRO A 22 55.10 -15.04 10.12
CA PRO A 22 54.89 -14.03 9.08
C PRO A 22 53.68 -14.35 8.18
N LEU A 23 53.36 -15.64 7.97
CA LEU A 23 52.25 -16.05 7.14
C LEU A 23 50.90 -15.68 7.77
N ILE A 24 50.76 -15.88 9.08
CA ILE A 24 49.55 -15.52 9.84
C ILE A 24 49.33 -14.00 9.82
N ASP A 25 50.41 -13.20 9.92
CA ASP A 25 50.32 -11.74 9.85
C ASP A 25 49.77 -11.25 8.50
N VAL A 26 50.29 -11.81 7.39
CA VAL A 26 49.78 -11.52 6.05
C VAL A 26 48.30 -11.89 5.91
N MET A 27 47.90 -13.06 6.43
CA MET A 27 46.49 -13.49 6.39
C MET A 27 45.59 -12.58 7.23
N LEU A 28 46.04 -12.15 8.40
CA LEU A 28 45.30 -11.22 9.27
C LEU A 28 45.11 -9.87 8.60
N VAL A 29 46.17 -9.32 7.98
CA VAL A 29 46.11 -8.06 7.23
C VAL A 29 45.08 -8.14 6.10
N LEU A 30 45.05 -9.23 5.34
CA LEU A 30 44.05 -9.45 4.29
C LEU A 30 42.62 -9.50 4.85
N LEU A 31 42.44 -10.16 5.99
CA LEU A 31 41.14 -10.28 6.66
C LEU A 31 40.64 -8.92 7.16
N VAL A 32 41.52 -8.10 7.74
CA VAL A 32 41.22 -6.72 8.16
C VAL A 32 40.83 -5.86 6.96
N ILE A 33 41.54 -5.96 5.84
CA ILE A 33 41.18 -5.24 4.59
C ILE A 33 39.77 -5.63 4.13
N PHE A 34 39.42 -6.91 4.14
CA PHE A 34 38.06 -7.36 3.78
C PHE A 34 36.99 -6.86 4.76
N ILE A 35 37.25 -6.89 6.07
CA ILE A 35 36.34 -6.36 7.09
C ILE A 35 36.09 -4.85 6.87
N ILE A 36 37.12 -4.07 6.57
CA ILE A 36 37.02 -2.61 6.40
C ILE A 36 36.36 -2.22 5.08
N THR A 37 36.55 -3.00 4.01
CA THR A 37 35.98 -2.69 2.69
C THR A 37 34.52 -3.12 2.54
N ALA A 38 34.07 -4.16 3.25
CA ALA A 38 32.68 -4.61 3.26
C ALA A 38 31.62 -3.53 3.64
N PRO A 39 31.82 -2.68 4.67
CA PRO A 39 30.82 -1.69 5.08
C PRO A 39 30.63 -0.52 4.11
N LEU A 40 31.45 -0.39 3.06
CA LEU A 40 31.32 0.72 2.09
C LEU A 40 30.15 0.53 1.10
N MET A 41 29.45 -0.60 1.18
CA MET A 41 28.26 -0.88 0.36
C MET A 41 26.98 -0.36 1.04
N THR A 42 26.90 0.93 1.36
CA THR A 42 25.64 1.54 1.79
C THR A 42 25.42 2.90 1.16
N HIS A 43 24.20 3.05 0.63
CA HIS A 43 23.60 4.26 0.06
C HIS A 43 23.97 4.57 -1.39
N ALA A 44 23.66 3.64 -2.30
CA ALA A 44 23.04 4.08 -3.54
C ALA A 44 21.70 4.73 -3.17
N VAL A 45 21.68 6.06 -3.04
CA VAL A 45 20.42 6.81 -2.98
C VAL A 45 19.67 6.40 -4.25
N LYS A 46 18.61 5.60 -4.10
CA LYS A 46 17.59 5.47 -5.12
C LYS A 46 17.02 6.87 -5.28
N VAL A 47 17.56 7.62 -6.22
CA VAL A 47 16.87 8.80 -6.72
C VAL A 47 15.70 8.21 -7.48
N ASP A 48 14.56 8.12 -6.79
CA ASP A 48 13.28 7.96 -7.44
C ASP A 48 13.08 9.24 -8.25
N LEU A 49 13.59 9.22 -9.50
CA LEU A 49 13.07 10.13 -10.50
C LEU A 49 11.57 9.87 -10.49
N PRO A 50 10.72 10.91 -10.30
CA PRO A 50 9.29 10.73 -10.45
C PRO A 50 9.10 10.27 -11.88
N GLN A 51 8.92 8.96 -12.06
CA GLN A 51 8.32 8.41 -13.25
C GLN A 51 7.03 9.20 -13.38
N ALA A 52 6.87 9.92 -14.49
CA ALA A 52 5.58 10.47 -14.84
C ALA A 52 4.63 9.29 -14.76
N SER A 53 3.88 9.24 -13.65
CA SER A 53 2.97 8.18 -13.35
C SER A 53 1.86 8.37 -14.36
N SER A 54 2.02 7.73 -15.52
CA SER A 54 0.92 7.17 -16.26
C SER A 54 0.34 6.02 -15.45
N GLN A 55 0.07 6.21 -14.16
CA GLN A 55 -1.11 5.61 -13.59
C GLN A 55 -2.22 6.09 -14.52
N PRO A 56 -3.05 5.18 -15.07
CA PRO A 56 -4.36 5.60 -15.52
C PRO A 56 -4.87 6.50 -14.40
N ASN A 57 -5.24 7.73 -14.70
CA ASN A 57 -5.96 8.55 -13.76
C ASN A 57 -7.16 7.69 -13.38
N GLU A 58 -7.08 6.95 -12.26
CA GLU A 58 -8.18 6.16 -11.77
C GLU A 58 -9.20 7.24 -11.45
N ILE A 59 -10.12 7.44 -12.38
CA ILE A 59 -11.18 8.43 -12.23
C ILE A 59 -11.96 7.90 -11.04
N LYS A 60 -11.63 8.39 -9.86
CA LYS A 60 -12.36 8.04 -8.65
C LYS A 60 -13.78 8.54 -8.91
N PRO A 61 -14.79 7.66 -8.85
CA PRO A 61 -16.16 8.12 -8.92
C PRO A 61 -16.36 9.19 -7.85
N GLU A 62 -16.97 10.31 -8.25
CA GLU A 62 -17.29 11.37 -7.31
C GLU A 62 -18.20 10.82 -6.21
N THR A 63 -18.08 11.36 -5.01
CA THR A 63 -18.99 11.03 -3.91
C THR A 63 -19.99 12.16 -3.76
N VAL A 64 -21.28 11.82 -3.81
CA VAL A 64 -22.37 12.76 -3.55
C VAL A 64 -22.92 12.49 -2.17
N ASN A 65 -22.96 13.52 -1.32
CA ASN A 65 -23.59 13.45 -0.01
C ASN A 65 -25.05 13.90 -0.11
N LEU A 66 -25.98 12.98 0.15
CA LEU A 66 -27.40 13.25 0.28
C LEU A 66 -27.75 13.27 1.77
N SER A 67 -27.99 14.45 2.34
CA SER A 67 -28.41 14.57 3.73
C SER A 67 -29.89 14.92 3.85
N ILE A 68 -30.58 14.24 4.76
CA ILE A 68 -31.99 14.41 5.05
C ILE A 68 -32.10 14.83 6.52
N GLN A 69 -32.61 16.03 6.77
CA GLN A 69 -32.73 16.62 8.09
C GLN A 69 -34.09 16.26 8.72
N ALA A 70 -34.21 16.28 10.05
CA ALA A 70 -35.44 15.90 10.78
C ALA A 70 -36.73 16.62 10.32
N ASP A 71 -36.61 17.84 9.76
CA ASP A 71 -37.74 18.60 9.20
C ASP A 71 -38.19 18.12 7.79
N GLY A 72 -37.51 17.14 7.22
CA GLY A 72 -37.75 16.61 5.88
C GLY A 72 -37.04 17.38 4.76
N SER A 73 -36.24 18.40 5.09
CA SER A 73 -35.42 19.09 4.10
C SER A 73 -34.30 18.17 3.59
N VAL A 74 -34.08 18.23 2.27
CA VAL A 74 -33.09 17.41 1.57
C VAL A 74 -31.98 18.32 1.05
N TYR A 75 -30.75 17.87 1.25
CA TYR A 75 -29.56 18.57 0.79
C TYR A 75 -28.72 17.67 -0.09
N TRP A 76 -28.27 18.22 -1.21
CA TRP A 76 -27.34 17.59 -2.14
C TRP A 76 -25.99 18.30 -2.03
N ASN A 77 -24.95 17.60 -1.54
CA ASN A 77 -23.63 18.18 -1.28
C ASN A 77 -23.68 19.46 -0.43
N ALA A 78 -24.49 19.44 0.63
CA ALA A 78 -24.77 20.59 1.53
C ALA A 78 -25.57 21.76 0.90
N GLU A 79 -26.06 21.61 -0.32
CA GLU A 79 -26.96 22.57 -0.95
C GLU A 79 -28.43 22.12 -0.80
N PRO A 80 -29.35 22.96 -0.30
CA PRO A 80 -30.76 22.59 -0.18
C PRO A 80 -31.36 22.37 -1.57
N VAL A 81 -32.07 21.26 -1.74
CA VAL A 81 -32.72 20.90 -3.01
C VAL A 81 -34.19 20.52 -2.79
N ASP A 82 -35.05 20.95 -3.70
CA ASP A 82 -36.44 20.51 -3.75
C ASP A 82 -36.57 19.15 -4.45
N ALA A 83 -37.74 18.52 -4.33
CA ALA A 83 -37.98 17.19 -4.88
C ALA A 83 -37.80 17.10 -6.41
N VAL A 84 -38.13 18.17 -7.14
CA VAL A 84 -38.00 18.20 -8.61
C VAL A 84 -36.53 18.30 -9.01
N SER A 85 -35.77 19.20 -8.37
CA SER A 85 -34.32 19.31 -8.62
C SER A 85 -33.57 18.07 -8.16
N LEU A 86 -34.02 17.42 -7.09
CA LEU A 86 -33.43 16.17 -6.61
C LEU A 86 -33.54 15.06 -7.67
N GLN A 87 -34.72 14.85 -8.26
CA GLN A 87 -34.87 13.88 -9.36
C GLN A 87 -33.98 14.21 -10.56
N ALA A 88 -33.91 15.48 -10.95
CA ALA A 88 -33.04 15.91 -12.04
C ALA A 88 -31.57 15.61 -11.73
N ARG A 89 -31.08 15.96 -10.53
CA ARG A 89 -29.70 15.69 -10.10
C ARG A 89 -29.39 14.20 -10.00
N MET A 90 -30.32 13.38 -9.48
CA MET A 90 -30.18 11.93 -9.46
C MET A 90 -30.10 11.33 -10.86
N GLY A 91 -30.91 11.82 -11.81
CA GLY A 91 -30.85 11.40 -13.21
C GLY A 91 -29.55 11.79 -13.91
N THR A 92 -29.05 13.00 -13.67
CA THR A 92 -27.74 13.44 -14.18
C THR A 92 -26.61 12.60 -13.59
N ALA A 93 -26.62 12.37 -12.28
CA ALA A 93 -25.65 11.54 -11.59
C ALA A 93 -25.65 10.09 -12.12
N ALA A 94 -26.84 9.52 -12.39
CA ALA A 94 -26.94 8.18 -12.93
C ALA A 94 -26.30 8.01 -14.32
N GLN A 95 -26.25 9.08 -15.13
CA GLN A 95 -25.66 9.08 -16.47
C GLN A 95 -24.15 9.34 -16.48
N GLN A 96 -23.55 9.74 -15.35
CA GLN A 96 -22.11 9.97 -15.26
C GLN A 96 -21.34 8.64 -15.36
N SER A 97 -20.18 8.67 -16.04
CA SER A 97 -19.25 7.55 -16.11
C SER A 97 -17.84 8.03 -15.73
N PRO A 98 -17.28 7.59 -14.60
CA PRO A 98 -17.83 6.61 -13.64
C PRO A 98 -18.98 7.21 -12.79
N GLN A 99 -20.05 6.42 -12.58
CA GLN A 99 -21.21 6.84 -11.78
C GLN A 99 -20.80 7.22 -10.35
N PRO A 100 -21.23 8.35 -9.79
CA PRO A 100 -20.89 8.71 -8.42
C PRO A 100 -21.45 7.73 -7.41
N GLU A 101 -20.81 7.65 -6.26
CA GLU A 101 -21.33 6.94 -5.09
C GLU A 101 -22.17 7.90 -4.26
N ILE A 102 -23.42 7.55 -3.98
CA ILE A 102 -24.34 8.37 -3.21
C ILE A 102 -24.29 7.93 -1.74
N HIS A 103 -23.84 8.84 -0.87
CA HIS A 103 -23.79 8.66 0.57
C HIS A 103 -24.99 9.33 1.23
N ILE A 104 -25.85 8.51 1.83
CA ILE A 104 -27.10 8.96 2.44
C ILE A 104 -26.90 9.10 3.93
N ARG A 105 -27.07 10.32 4.42
CA ARG A 105 -27.11 10.64 5.85
C ARG A 105 -28.54 11.04 6.20
N ALA A 106 -29.16 10.30 7.10
CA ALA A 106 -30.47 10.65 7.64
C ALA A 106 -30.32 10.91 9.14
N ASP A 107 -31.02 11.93 9.63
CA ASP A 107 -31.18 12.17 11.06
C ASP A 107 -31.86 10.97 11.75
N GLY A 108 -31.48 10.63 12.97
CA GLY A 108 -31.99 9.45 13.69
C GLY A 108 -33.50 9.52 13.99
N ASP A 109 -34.03 10.74 14.14
CA ASP A 109 -35.46 10.98 14.43
C ASP A 109 -36.36 10.97 13.18
N LEU A 110 -35.78 10.84 11.98
CA LEU A 110 -36.52 10.87 10.73
C LEU A 110 -37.32 9.59 10.52
N ALA A 111 -38.58 9.73 10.10
CA ALA A 111 -39.42 8.60 9.75
C ALA A 111 -38.74 7.77 8.63
N TYR A 112 -38.42 6.50 8.94
CA TYR A 112 -37.83 5.53 8.01
C TYR A 112 -38.50 5.50 6.62
N ARG A 113 -39.81 5.77 6.57
CA ARG A 113 -40.60 5.88 5.35
C ARG A 113 -40.04 6.92 4.35
N ASN A 114 -39.59 8.08 4.83
CA ASN A 114 -39.11 9.17 3.97
C ASN A 114 -37.77 8.79 3.32
N VAL A 115 -36.88 8.19 4.10
CA VAL A 115 -35.59 7.68 3.63
C VAL A 115 -35.78 6.56 2.62
N ALA A 116 -36.70 5.61 2.90
CA ALA A 116 -37.02 4.52 2.01
C ALA A 116 -37.60 4.99 0.66
N GLN A 117 -38.42 6.04 0.67
CA GLN A 117 -38.97 6.62 -0.56
C GLN A 117 -37.87 7.24 -1.43
N ILE A 118 -36.97 8.02 -0.83
CA ILE A 118 -35.83 8.64 -1.53
C ILE A 118 -34.91 7.56 -2.11
N MET A 119 -34.67 6.47 -1.37
CA MET A 119 -33.93 5.31 -1.86
C MET A 119 -34.59 4.65 -3.08
N ALA A 120 -35.90 4.46 -3.04
CA ALA A 120 -36.64 3.90 -4.17
C ALA A 120 -36.55 4.80 -5.41
N ASP A 121 -36.61 6.12 -5.22
CA ASP A 121 -36.50 7.09 -6.30
C ASP A 121 -35.07 7.17 -6.87
N ALA A 122 -34.05 7.08 -6.03
CA ALA A 122 -32.65 6.97 -6.47
C ALA A 122 -32.39 5.68 -7.26
N ALA A 123 -32.92 4.54 -6.80
CA ALA A 123 -32.82 3.27 -7.50
C ALA A 123 -33.53 3.30 -8.87
N ARG A 124 -34.73 3.93 -8.94
CA ARG A 124 -35.45 4.14 -10.21
C ARG A 124 -34.70 5.04 -11.18
N ALA A 125 -33.96 6.03 -10.66
CA ALA A 125 -33.11 6.89 -11.48
C ALA A 125 -31.89 6.17 -12.07
N GLY A 126 -31.59 4.93 -11.63
CA GLY A 126 -30.47 4.12 -12.13
C GLY A 126 -29.19 4.25 -11.32
N LEU A 127 -29.25 4.83 -10.12
CA LEU A 127 -28.11 4.90 -9.20
C LEU A 127 -27.87 3.52 -8.58
N SER A 128 -26.73 2.91 -8.91
CA SER A 128 -26.37 1.55 -8.48
C SER A 128 -25.51 1.52 -7.21
N ARG A 129 -24.87 2.64 -6.88
CA ARG A 129 -23.93 2.78 -5.75
C ARG A 129 -24.52 3.69 -4.67
N LEU A 130 -25.27 3.10 -3.74
CA LEU A 130 -25.90 3.77 -2.61
C LEU A 130 -25.27 3.25 -1.31
N GLY A 131 -24.80 4.15 -0.45
CA GLY A 131 -24.22 3.83 0.85
C GLY A 131 -24.87 4.65 1.97
N PHE A 132 -25.10 4.04 3.14
CA PHE A 132 -25.58 4.76 4.32
C PHE A 132 -24.40 5.22 5.17
N VAL A 133 -24.42 6.48 5.59
CA VAL A 133 -23.46 7.03 6.54
C VAL A 133 -24.18 7.32 7.84
N THR A 134 -24.10 6.38 8.78
CA THR A 134 -24.53 6.59 10.16
C THR A 134 -23.41 7.28 10.94
N ASP A 135 -23.71 8.40 11.58
CA ASP A 135 -22.75 9.02 12.51
C ASP A 135 -22.67 8.14 13.77
N PRO A 136 -21.49 7.66 14.19
CA PRO A 136 -21.35 6.82 15.38
C PRO A 136 -21.77 7.51 16.69
N LYS A 137 -22.11 8.81 16.67
CA LYS A 137 -22.53 9.56 17.87
C LYS A 137 -23.93 9.24 18.39
N ASP A 138 -24.79 8.55 17.64
CA ASP A 138 -26.13 8.12 18.09
C ASP A 138 -26.17 6.67 18.61
N ALA A 139 -25.01 6.06 18.80
CA ALA A 139 -24.87 4.70 19.31
C ALA A 139 -24.36 4.65 20.77
N ILE A 140 -24.87 5.49 21.68
CA ILE A 140 -24.84 5.25 23.15
C ILE A 140 -26.10 5.85 23.79
#